data_AF-A0AAW9J6B6-F1
#
_entry.id   AF-A0AAW9J6B6-F1
#
_cell.length_a   1.000
_cell.length_b   1.000
_cell.length_c   1.000
_cell.angle_alpha   90.00
_cell.angle_beta   90.00
_cell.angle_gamma   90.00
#
_symmetry.space_group_name_H-M   'P 1'
#
loop_
_entity.id
_entity.type
_entity.pdbx_description
1 polymer ?
#
loop_
_entity_poly.entity_id
_entity_poly.type
_entity_poly.pdbx_seq_one_letter_code
_entity_poly.pdbx_strand_id
1 'polypeptide(L)'
;VYNELIKLGNLQKGSVEDSKAESKFKFSDVFDIISGIFVPIVPAIAGCGLLKAFLALSTTLGILSKDSQTYYIMNFVADTAFYFLPILLAYTAAIKFKCSPYIAMVLGGVLLHPSFSALVAVGDPVKLFGLPVTLAKYGSSVVPI
;
A
#
# COMPACT_ATOMS: atom_id res chain seq x y z
N VAL A 1 -15.62 46.57 -16.24
CA VAL A 1 -15.84 46.45 -17.70
C VAL A 1 -15.29 45.13 -18.26
N TYR A 2 -14.07 44.68 -17.91
CA TYR A 2 -13.53 43.39 -18.37
C TYR A 2 -14.37 42.15 -17.97
N ASN A 3 -14.89 42.10 -16.74
CA ASN A 3 -15.73 40.99 -16.24
C ASN A 3 -17.15 40.93 -16.82
N GLU A 4 -17.62 42.00 -17.47
CA GLU A 4 -18.94 42.03 -18.13
C GLU A 4 -18.87 41.44 -19.55
N LEU A 5 -17.73 41.60 -20.24
CA LEU A 5 -17.55 41.13 -21.62
C LEU A 5 -17.42 39.59 -21.72
N ILE A 6 -16.93 38.92 -20.67
CA ILE A 6 -16.87 37.45 -20.59
C ILE A 6 -18.27 36.83 -20.38
N LYS A 7 -19.24 37.61 -19.90
CA LYS A 7 -20.60 37.14 -19.62
C LYS A 7 -21.53 37.23 -20.85
N LEU A 8 -21.24 38.16 -21.76
CA LEU A 8 -22.02 38.40 -22.99
C LEU A 8 -21.44 37.71 -24.24
N GLY A 9 -20.12 37.48 -24.28
CA GLY A 9 -19.47 36.65 -25.29
C GLY A 9 -19.36 35.22 -24.80
N ASN A 10 -20.22 34.33 -25.30
CA ASN A 10 -20.22 32.88 -25.08
C ASN A 10 -18.95 32.20 -25.64
N LEU A 11 -17.79 32.64 -25.19
CA LEU A 11 -16.47 32.22 -25.64
C LEU A 11 -15.66 31.88 -24.39
N GLN A 12 -15.36 30.59 -24.26
CA GLN A 12 -14.43 30.02 -23.29
C GLN A 12 -15.00 29.68 -21.89
N LYS A 13 -15.90 28.71 -21.90
CA LYS A 13 -15.69 27.51 -21.07
C LYS A 13 -16.03 26.34 -21.95
N GLY A 14 -15.01 25.78 -22.61
CA GLY A 14 -15.16 24.52 -23.33
C GLY A 14 -15.82 23.54 -22.37
N SER A 15 -17.07 23.23 -22.66
CA SER A 15 -17.78 22.07 -22.17
C SER A 15 -16.92 20.89 -22.55
N VAL A 16 -16.08 20.45 -21.60
CA VAL A 16 -15.64 19.06 -21.58
C VAL A 16 -16.91 18.30 -21.28
N GLU A 17 -17.58 17.94 -22.36
CA GLU A 17 -18.68 17.00 -22.38
C GLU A 17 -18.31 15.83 -21.49
N ASP A 18 -19.22 15.55 -20.57
CA ASP A 18 -19.36 14.34 -19.80
C ASP A 18 -19.58 13.18 -20.79
N SER A 19 -18.51 12.81 -21.50
CA SER A 19 -18.47 11.64 -22.34
C SER A 19 -18.32 10.45 -21.41
N LYS A 20 -19.47 9.91 -20.99
CA LYS A 20 -19.63 8.48 -20.71
C LYS A 20 -19.23 7.70 -21.96
N ALA A 21 -17.92 7.61 -22.20
CA ALA A 21 -17.37 6.63 -23.12
C ALA A 21 -17.33 5.32 -22.34
N GLU A 22 -18.18 4.39 -22.75
CA GLU A 22 -18.03 2.96 -22.46
C GLU A 22 -16.70 2.48 -23.07
N SER A 23 -15.57 2.87 -22.46
CA SER A 23 -14.26 2.42 -22.88
C SER A 23 -14.03 1.07 -22.24
N LYS A 24 -14.09 0.02 -23.07
CA LYS A 24 -13.59 -1.33 -22.77
C LYS A 24 -12.38 -1.25 -21.83
N PHE A 25 -12.47 -1.86 -20.65
CA PHE A 25 -11.38 -1.96 -19.67
C PHE A 25 -10.07 -2.30 -20.41
N LYS A 26 -9.18 -1.32 -20.59
CA LYS A 26 -7.92 -1.54 -21.29
C LYS A 26 -6.90 -2.00 -20.25
N PHE A 27 -5.95 -2.83 -20.66
CA PHE A 27 -4.84 -3.22 -19.79
C PHE A 27 -4.09 -2.01 -19.20
N SER A 28 -4.07 -0.88 -19.90
CA SER A 28 -3.53 0.40 -19.40
C SER A 28 -4.20 0.86 -18.10
N ASP A 29 -5.52 0.68 -17.98
CA ASP A 29 -6.29 1.17 -16.84
C ASP A 29 -5.93 0.42 -15.56
N VAL A 30 -5.55 -0.86 -15.68
CA VAL A 30 -5.06 -1.69 -14.56
C VAL A 30 -3.70 -1.18 -14.08
N PHE A 31 -2.78 -0.85 -14.99
CA PHE A 31 -1.49 -0.27 -14.62
C PHE A 31 -1.63 1.11 -13.98
N ASP A 32 -2.59 1.91 -14.44
CA ASP A 32 -2.88 3.23 -13.85
C ASP A 32 -3.52 3.14 -12.45
N ILE A 33 -4.28 2.07 -12.19
CA ILE A 33 -4.79 1.74 -10.86
C ILE A 33 -3.64 1.32 -9.95
N ILE A 34 -2.83 0.34 -10.35
CA ILE A 34 -1.68 -0.13 -9.56
C ILE A 34 -0.73 1.02 -9.28
N SER A 35 -0.35 1.79 -10.29
CA SER A 35 0.55 2.94 -10.13
C SER A 35 -0.05 3.96 -9.15
N GLY A 36 -1.34 4.25 -9.25
CA GLY A 36 -2.03 5.16 -8.33
C GLY A 36 -2.05 4.70 -6.86
N ILE A 37 -2.01 3.39 -6.61
CA ILE A 37 -1.99 2.79 -5.27
C ILE A 37 -0.57 2.84 -4.68
N PHE A 38 0.46 2.59 -5.49
CA PHE A 38 1.84 2.48 -5.00
C PHE A 38 2.57 3.82 -4.89
N VAL A 39 2.32 4.79 -5.79
CA VAL A 39 3.03 6.09 -5.82
C VAL A 39 3.04 6.81 -4.45
N PRO A 40 1.94 6.90 -3.70
CA PRO A 40 1.95 7.57 -2.39
C PRO A 40 2.81 6.85 -1.32
N ILE A 41 3.09 5.56 -1.51
CA ILE A 41 3.78 4.70 -0.53
C ILE A 41 5.29 4.65 -0.84
N VAL A 42 5.70 4.94 -2.07
CA VAL A 42 7.11 4.93 -2.51
C VAL A 42 8.05 5.68 -1.55
N PRO A 43 7.74 6.91 -1.07
CA PRO A 43 8.64 7.63 -0.17
C PRO A 43 8.88 6.91 1.16
N ALA A 44 7.84 6.29 1.73
CA ALA A 44 7.93 5.56 2.98
C ALA A 44 8.78 4.28 2.85
N ILE A 45 8.55 3.52 1.77
CA ILE A 45 9.32 2.32 1.44
C ILE A 45 10.77 2.67 1.13
N ALA A 46 11.01 3.75 0.38
CA ALA A 46 12.35 4.20 0.05
C ALA A 46 13.15 4.57 1.32
N GLY A 47 12.55 5.33 2.25
CA GLY A 47 13.19 5.69 3.52
C GLY A 47 13.55 4.47 4.37
N CYS A 48 12.63 3.53 4.51
CA CYS A 48 12.86 2.28 5.25
C CYS A 48 13.89 1.37 4.57
N GLY A 49 13.85 1.27 3.24
CA GLY A 49 14.81 0.49 2.46
C GLY A 49 16.23 1.05 2.55
N LEU A 50 16.40 2.37 2.49
CA LEU A 50 17.70 3.04 2.67
C LEU A 50 18.25 2.81 4.09
N LEU A 51 17.40 2.89 5.11
CA LEU A 51 17.81 2.59 6.50
C LEU A 51 18.23 1.13 6.65
N LYS A 52 17.50 0.19 6.05
CA LYS A 52 17.85 -1.23 6.06
C LYS A 52 19.17 -1.50 5.35
N ALA A 53 19.40 -0.88 4.21
CA ALA A 53 20.66 -0.97 3.48
C ALA A 53 21.83 -0.41 4.29
N PHE A 54 21.64 0.73 4.96
CA PHE A 54 22.63 1.32 5.85
C PHE A 54 22.98 0.41 7.03
N LEU A 55 21.98 -0.21 7.67
CA LEU A 55 22.17 -1.18 8.75
C LEU A 55 22.87 -2.46 8.26
N ALA A 56 22.48 -2.97 7.10
CA ALA A 56 23.14 -4.12 6.48
C ALA A 56 24.62 -3.84 6.20
N LEU A 57 24.95 -2.66 5.68
CA LEU A 57 26.33 -2.25 5.45
C LEU A 57 27.10 -2.08 6.77
N SER A 58 26.50 -1.43 7.78
CA SER A 58 27.11 -1.22 9.09
C SER A 58 27.43 -2.54 9.82
N THR A 59 26.57 -3.55 9.68
CA THR A 59 26.83 -4.89 10.23
C THR A 59 27.88 -5.66 9.44
N THR A 60 27.96 -5.48 8.13
CA THR A 60 28.98 -6.12 7.27
C THR A 60 30.38 -5.56 7.55
N LEU A 61 30.47 -4.27 7.86
CA LEU A 61 31.72 -3.59 8.23
C LEU A 61 32.14 -3.82 9.70
N GLY A 62 31.35 -4.57 10.49
CA GLY A 62 31.65 -4.86 11.89
C GLY A 62 31.46 -3.68 12.86
N ILE A 63 30.88 -2.56 12.39
CA ILE A 63 30.62 -1.35 13.21
C ILE A 63 29.47 -1.61 14.20
N LEU A 64 28.50 -2.42 13.81
CA LEU A 64 27.38 -2.85 14.65
C LEU A 64 27.30 -4.38 14.70
N SER A 65 27.26 -4.93 15.92
CA SER A 65 26.92 -6.33 16.12
C SER A 65 25.41 -6.53 15.98
N LYS A 66 25.01 -7.61 15.30
CA LYS A 66 23.60 -8.00 15.12
C LYS A 66 22.90 -8.33 16.44
N ASP A 67 23.67 -8.61 17.49
CA ASP A 67 23.16 -8.91 18.83
C ASP A 67 22.94 -7.65 19.68
N SER A 68 23.36 -6.48 19.20
CA SER A 68 23.12 -5.24 19.93
C SER A 68 21.64 -4.89 19.92
N GLN A 69 21.11 -4.53 21.10
CA GLN A 69 19.74 -4.03 21.24
C GLN A 69 19.48 -2.81 20.35
N THR A 70 20.52 -1.99 20.09
CA THR A 70 20.45 -0.87 19.15
C THR A 70 20.23 -1.34 17.72
N TYR A 71 20.90 -2.41 17.29
CA TYR A 71 20.68 -2.99 15.96
C TYR A 71 19.27 -3.56 15.84
N TYR A 72 18.80 -4.27 16.87
CA TYR A 72 17.45 -4.83 16.87
C TYR A 72 16.37 -3.74 16.76
N ILE A 73 16.53 -2.65 17.51
CA ILE A 73 15.62 -1.51 17.46
C ILE A 73 15.62 -0.88 16.05
N MET A 74 16.80 -0.60 15.52
CA MET A 74 16.91 0.05 14.22
C MET A 74 16.42 -0.86 13.08
N ASN A 75 16.61 -2.17 13.21
CA ASN A 75 16.17 -3.14 12.21
C ASN A 75 14.64 -3.24 12.17
N PHE A 76 13.94 -3.28 13.32
CA PHE A 76 12.47 -3.29 13.27
C PHE A 76 11.92 -1.97 12.70
N VAL A 77 12.55 -0.83 12.99
CA VAL A 77 12.17 0.45 12.40
C VAL A 77 12.34 0.41 10.89
N ALA A 78 13.45 -0.14 10.40
CA ALA A 78 13.72 -0.31 8.97
C ALA A 78 12.75 -1.30 8.29
N ASP A 79 12.22 -2.28 9.02
CA ASP A 79 11.25 -3.25 8.52
C ASP A 79 9.80 -2.77 8.60
N THR A 80 9.52 -1.69 9.35
CA THR A 80 8.15 -1.25 9.68
C THR A 80 7.31 -0.95 8.44
N ALA A 81 7.81 -0.16 7.47
CA ALA A 81 7.03 0.16 6.27
C ALA A 81 6.73 -1.08 5.40
N PHE A 82 7.64 -2.06 5.38
CA PHE A 82 7.44 -3.33 4.68
C PHE A 82 6.49 -4.26 5.44
N TYR A 83 6.53 -4.24 6.77
CA TYR A 83 5.63 -5.04 7.61
C TYR A 83 4.18 -4.54 7.50
N PHE A 84 3.97 -3.22 7.56
CA PHE A 84 2.66 -2.59 7.45
C PHE A 84 2.21 -2.31 6.02
N LEU A 85 2.92 -2.85 5.02
CA LEU A 85 2.61 -2.71 3.61
C LEU A 85 1.14 -3.06 3.27
N PRO A 86 0.52 -4.12 3.82
CA PRO A 86 -0.89 -4.42 3.58
C PRO A 86 -1.84 -3.30 4.01
N ILE A 87 -1.57 -2.62 5.13
CA ILE A 87 -2.39 -1.51 5.63
C ILE A 87 -2.18 -0.27 4.76
N LEU A 88 -0.92 0.03 4.41
CA LEU A 88 -0.57 1.16 3.56
C LEU A 88 -1.22 1.06 2.17
N LEU A 89 -1.17 -0.14 1.57
CA LEU A 89 -1.81 -0.43 0.28
C LEU A 89 -3.33 -0.37 0.38
N ALA A 90 -3.93 -0.90 1.45
CA ALA A 90 -5.38 -0.83 1.63
C ALA A 90 -5.87 0.62 1.74
N TYR A 91 -5.11 1.50 2.40
CA TYR A 91 -5.44 2.92 2.49
C TYR A 91 -5.41 3.62 1.13
N THR A 92 -4.35 3.43 0.34
CA THR A 92 -4.24 4.08 -0.98
C THR A 92 -5.20 3.48 -2.01
N ALA A 93 -5.47 2.17 -1.93
CA ALA A 93 -6.54 1.52 -2.69
C ALA A 93 -7.90 2.13 -2.35
N ALA A 94 -8.21 2.36 -1.08
CA ALA A 94 -9.47 2.97 -0.68
C ALA A 94 -9.67 4.38 -1.26
N ILE A 95 -8.61 5.18 -1.29
CA ILE A 95 -8.62 6.50 -1.93
C ILE A 95 -8.90 6.37 -3.44
N LYS A 96 -8.24 5.43 -4.13
CA LYS A 96 -8.39 5.21 -5.58
C LYS A 96 -9.80 4.70 -5.94
N PHE A 97 -10.35 3.79 -5.14
CA PHE A 97 -11.68 3.20 -5.32
C PHE A 97 -12.82 4.00 -4.66
N LYS A 98 -12.50 5.11 -3.98
CA LYS A 98 -13.46 5.98 -3.28
C LYS A 98 -14.30 5.24 -2.23
N CYS A 99 -13.71 4.26 -1.52
CA CYS A 99 -14.37 3.57 -0.42
C CYS A 99 -13.89 4.11 0.94
N SER A 100 -14.51 3.66 2.03
CA SER A 100 -14.14 4.09 3.39
C SER A 100 -12.71 3.64 3.74
N PRO A 101 -11.76 4.56 3.93
CA PRO A 101 -10.36 4.20 4.23
C PRO A 101 -10.22 3.46 5.55
N TYR A 102 -11.08 3.75 6.54
CA TYR A 102 -11.06 3.07 7.83
C TYR A 102 -11.38 1.57 7.70
N ILE A 103 -12.38 1.22 6.90
CA ILE A 103 -12.76 -0.19 6.69
C ILE A 103 -11.67 -0.92 5.91
N ALA A 104 -11.12 -0.29 4.88
CA ALA A 104 -10.02 -0.87 4.11
C ALA A 104 -8.77 -1.11 4.97
N MET A 105 -8.39 -0.15 5.82
CA MET A 105 -7.27 -0.31 6.76
C MET A 105 -7.52 -1.45 7.75
N VAL A 106 -8.75 -1.60 8.26
CA VAL A 106 -9.11 -2.73 9.14
C VAL A 106 -8.94 -4.06 8.41
N LEU A 107 -9.40 -4.17 7.16
CA LEU A 107 -9.22 -5.37 6.33
C LEU A 107 -7.74 -5.68 6.08
N GLY A 108 -6.91 -4.68 5.77
CA GLY A 108 -5.46 -4.86 5.67
C GLY A 108 -4.81 -5.26 7.00
N GLY A 109 -5.35 -4.77 8.13
CA GLY A 109 -4.90 -5.11 9.48
C GLY A 109 -5.23 -6.53 9.90
N VAL A 110 -6.34 -7.11 9.42
CA VAL A 110 -6.68 -8.53 9.67
C VAL A 110 -5.57 -9.46 9.16
N LEU A 111 -4.94 -9.12 8.03
CA LEU A 111 -3.83 -9.89 7.46
C LEU A 111 -2.55 -9.84 8.31
N LEU A 112 -2.40 -8.82 9.15
CA LEU A 112 -1.29 -8.65 10.09
C LEU A 112 -1.65 -9.03 11.53
N HIS A 113 -2.88 -9.48 11.76
CA HIS A 113 -3.36 -9.79 13.10
C HIS A 113 -2.49 -10.89 13.73
N PRO A 114 -2.05 -10.74 15.00
CA PRO A 114 -1.17 -11.71 15.64
C PRO A 114 -1.78 -13.12 15.68
N SER A 115 -3.10 -13.24 15.85
CA SER A 115 -3.78 -14.54 15.77
C SER A 115 -3.74 -15.16 14.38
N PHE A 116 -3.80 -14.35 13.32
CA PHE A 116 -3.63 -14.84 11.94
C PHE A 116 -2.18 -15.30 11.72
N SER A 117 -1.21 -14.52 12.18
CA SER A 117 0.21 -14.90 12.15
C SER A 117 0.49 -16.18 12.96
N ALA A 118 -0.20 -16.39 14.07
CA ALA A 118 -0.11 -17.60 14.88
C ALA A 118 -0.72 -18.81 14.16
N LEU A 119 -1.89 -18.65 13.52
CA LEU A 119 -2.51 -19.69 12.69
C LEU A 119 -1.59 -20.11 11.52
N VAL A 120 -0.92 -19.14 10.88
CA VAL A 120 0.06 -19.41 9.82
C VAL A 120 1.29 -20.16 10.36
N ALA A 121 1.72 -19.87 11.59
CA ALA A 121 2.86 -20.53 12.23
C ALA A 121 2.58 -21.98 12.65
N VAL A 122 1.31 -22.31 12.97
CA VAL A 122 0.88 -23.68 13.32
C VAL A 122 0.83 -24.58 12.08
N GLY A 123 0.58 -24.02 10.88
CA GLY A 123 0.65 -24.75 9.61
C GLY A 123 -0.50 -25.73 9.36
N ASP A 124 -1.43 -25.87 10.31
CA ASP A 124 -2.61 -26.71 10.14
C ASP A 124 -3.62 -26.09 9.17
N PRO A 125 -4.30 -26.89 8.32
CA PRO A 125 -5.27 -26.38 7.35
C PRO A 125 -6.44 -25.71 8.06
N VAL A 126 -6.44 -24.38 8.10
CA VAL A 126 -7.54 -23.59 8.66
C VAL A 126 -8.71 -23.62 7.69
N LYS A 127 -9.87 -24.05 8.18
CA LYS A 127 -11.12 -24.07 7.41
C LYS A 127 -12.01 -22.95 7.90
N LEU A 128 -12.47 -22.11 6.99
CA LEU A 128 -13.44 -21.06 7.27
C LEU A 128 -14.72 -21.45 6.53
N PHE A 129 -15.79 -21.75 7.27
CA PHE A 129 -17.04 -22.31 6.73
C PHE A 129 -16.86 -23.55 5.82
N GLY A 130 -15.86 -24.40 6.09
CA GLY A 130 -15.59 -25.62 5.32
C GLY A 130 -14.71 -25.42 4.06
N LEU A 131 -14.35 -24.18 3.73
CA LEU A 131 -13.41 -23.86 2.64
C LEU A 131 -11.98 -23.80 3.17
N PRO A 132 -10.99 -24.35 2.44
CA PRO A 132 -9.58 -24.28 2.82
C PRO A 132 -9.09 -22.84 2.74
N VAL A 133 -8.56 -22.31 3.84
CA VAL A 133 -7.89 -21.02 3.88
C VAL A 133 -6.40 -21.25 3.69
N THR A 134 -5.84 -20.65 2.65
CA THR A 134 -4.39 -20.63 2.46
C THR A 134 -3.74 -19.78 3.54
N LEU A 135 -2.99 -20.44 4.41
CA LEU A 135 -2.17 -19.81 5.44
C LEU A 135 -0.88 -19.27 4.80
N ALA A 136 -0.92 -18.01 4.38
CA ALA A 136 0.26 -17.31 3.90
C ALA A 136 0.56 -16.11 4.80
N LYS A 137 1.86 -15.91 5.11
CA LYS A 137 2.32 -14.75 5.87
C LYS A 137 2.30 -13.54 4.94
N TYR A 138 1.40 -12.60 5.20
CA TYR A 138 1.20 -11.42 4.35
C TYR A 138 1.99 -10.19 4.78
N GLY A 139 2.71 -10.28 5.91
CA GLY A 139 3.73 -9.30 6.26
C GLY A 139 4.77 -9.22 5.15
N SER A 140 4.90 -8.05 4.54
CA SER A 140 5.81 -7.79 3.40
C SER A 140 5.44 -8.45 2.06
N SER A 141 4.21 -8.94 1.90
CA SER A 141 3.71 -9.39 0.60
C SER A 141 2.66 -8.42 0.06
N VAL A 142 2.79 -8.09 -1.23
CA VAL A 142 1.77 -7.38 -2.01
C VAL A 142 0.74 -8.33 -2.62
N VAL A 143 1.05 -9.62 -2.65
CA VAL A 143 0.25 -10.66 -3.32
C VAL A 143 -0.75 -11.27 -2.32
N PRO A 144 -1.64 -10.44 -1.74
CA PRO A 144 -3.05 -10.82 -1.55
C PRO A 144 -4.04 -9.63 -1.41
N ILE A 145 -3.58 -8.37 -1.56
CA ILE A 145 -4.35 -7.15 -1.28
C ILE A 145 -4.83 -6.47 -2.56
#